data_AF-A0A2D6A7E0-F1
#
_entry.id   AF-A0A2D6A7E0-F1
#
_cell.length_a   1.000
_cell.length_b   1.000
_cell.length_c   1.000
_cell.angle_alpha   90.00
_cell.angle_beta   90.00
_cell.angle_gamma   90.00
#
_symmetry.space_group_name_H-M   'P 1'
#
loop_
_entity.id
_entity.type
_entity.pdbx_description
1 polymer ?
#
loop_
_entity_poly.entity_id
_entity_poly.type
_entity_poly.pdbx_seq_one_letter_code
_entity_poly.pdbx_strand_id
1 'polypeptide(L)'
;MVASHLSEASRNAIGRAATRALETAEACLAHGVEKRVTVTVVRRVDDLPDRVRSAFRSWTVAIAVTHKHQVFVATERLTSDPPSNLETTLSHELVHTVLGDLELELSAGKRRLPRWLHEGLAQDIAGEMLFGANDRMVLFRVRTGRLVPWSALEDSWPDDANESRAAYAQSASFVGYLRGRLGMKTIIGTARAYLRGEARNLDEALHQVTWGDSYTYRAGQWSQDIQGATLVRLLRDNCFSILIVLAIPLFAVVMYKRWKSERAAAARLDAWELQQRDVDET
;
A
#
# COMPACT_ATOMS: atom_id res chain seq x y z
N MET A 1 11.12 -10.78 -27.28
CA MET A 1 10.29 -11.09 -28.47
C MET A 1 8.85 -10.87 -28.04
N VAL A 2 8.19 -9.83 -28.54
CA VAL A 2 6.83 -9.45 -28.12
C VAL A 2 5.83 -10.28 -28.93
N ALA A 3 4.86 -10.89 -28.26
CA ALA A 3 4.00 -11.93 -28.82
C ALA A 3 3.12 -11.46 -30.00
N SER A 4 2.81 -12.41 -30.90
CA SER A 4 2.10 -12.27 -32.18
C SER A 4 0.63 -11.84 -32.09
N HIS A 5 0.06 -11.70 -30.88
CA HIS A 5 -1.36 -11.42 -30.66
C HIS A 5 -1.68 -9.96 -30.32
N LEU A 6 -0.67 -9.11 -30.08
CA LEU A 6 -0.88 -7.70 -29.78
C LEU A 6 -0.85 -6.86 -31.07
N SER A 7 -1.81 -5.93 -31.19
CA SER A 7 -1.79 -4.93 -32.26
C SER A 7 -0.52 -4.08 -32.18
N GLU A 8 -0.07 -3.54 -33.31
CA GLU A 8 1.10 -2.65 -33.34
C GLU A 8 0.90 -1.41 -32.45
N ALA A 9 -0.30 -0.84 -32.44
CA ALA A 9 -0.66 0.27 -31.55
C ALA A 9 -0.49 -0.10 -30.07
N SER A 10 -0.94 -1.29 -29.67
CA SER A 10 -0.79 -1.81 -28.30
C SER A 10 0.69 -2.01 -27.94
N ARG A 11 1.48 -2.58 -28.85
CA ARG A 11 2.94 -2.75 -28.63
C ARG A 11 3.63 -1.41 -28.44
N ASN A 12 3.30 -0.41 -29.25
CA ASN A 12 3.86 0.93 -29.14
C ASN A 12 3.43 1.64 -27.85
N ALA A 13 2.18 1.46 -27.41
CA ALA A 13 1.71 1.99 -26.13
C ALA A 13 2.45 1.38 -24.93
N ILE A 14 2.59 0.04 -24.91
CA ILE A 14 3.33 -0.69 -23.87
C ILE A 14 4.80 -0.26 -23.85
N GLY A 15 5.41 -0.12 -25.03
CA GLY A 15 6.79 0.36 -25.16
C GLY A 15 6.97 1.73 -24.51
N ARG A 16 6.09 2.70 -24.80
CA ARG A 16 6.13 4.03 -24.19
C ARG A 16 5.91 3.99 -22.67
N ALA A 17 4.96 3.18 -22.19
CA ALA A 17 4.72 3.02 -20.77
C ALA A 17 5.95 2.45 -20.04
N ALA A 18 6.57 1.41 -20.61
CA ALA A 18 7.79 0.81 -20.06
C ALA A 18 8.97 1.80 -20.06
N THR A 19 9.15 2.60 -21.12
CA THR A 19 10.21 3.62 -21.16
C THR A 19 10.02 4.65 -20.05
N ARG A 20 8.81 5.23 -19.91
CA ARG A 20 8.52 6.22 -18.86
C ARG A 20 8.69 5.65 -17.45
N ALA A 21 8.25 4.42 -17.25
CA ALA A 21 8.40 3.71 -15.99
C ALA A 21 9.87 3.46 -15.64
N LEU A 22 10.69 3.09 -16.61
CA LEU A 22 12.13 2.93 -16.42
C LEU A 22 12.78 4.27 -16.07
N GLU A 23 12.54 5.32 -16.86
CA GLU A 23 13.08 6.67 -16.60
C GLU A 23 12.70 7.18 -15.20
N THR A 24 11.46 6.93 -14.76
CA THR A 24 10.99 7.29 -13.42
C THR A 24 11.74 6.51 -12.34
N ALA A 25 11.89 5.19 -12.52
CA ALA A 25 12.63 4.35 -11.58
C ALA A 25 14.11 4.76 -11.50
N GLU A 26 14.76 5.03 -12.62
CA GLU A 26 16.16 5.47 -12.68
C GLU A 26 16.34 6.82 -11.99
N ALA A 27 15.43 7.76 -12.19
CA ALA A 27 15.44 9.06 -11.53
C ALA A 27 15.24 8.94 -10.00
N CYS A 28 14.26 8.14 -9.56
CA CYS A 28 13.97 7.94 -8.14
C CYS A 28 15.11 7.23 -7.40
N LEU A 29 15.76 6.25 -8.05
CA LEU A 29 16.85 5.46 -7.48
C LEU A 29 18.25 6.06 -7.73
N ALA A 30 18.32 7.14 -8.52
CA ALA A 30 19.56 7.76 -8.98
C ALA A 30 20.53 6.72 -9.57
N HIS A 31 20.00 5.83 -10.42
CA HIS A 31 20.74 4.72 -11.02
C HIS A 31 20.21 4.42 -12.42
N GLY A 32 21.05 4.53 -13.44
CA GLY A 32 20.69 4.23 -14.83
C GLY A 32 20.99 2.78 -15.18
N VAL A 33 20.12 2.14 -15.95
CA VAL A 33 20.31 0.78 -16.42
C VAL A 33 20.95 0.82 -17.81
N GLU A 34 22.23 0.47 -17.91
CA GLU A 34 22.96 0.50 -19.19
C GLU A 34 22.49 -0.59 -20.18
N LYS A 35 22.03 -1.72 -19.65
CA LYS A 35 21.62 -2.87 -20.46
C LYS A 35 20.20 -2.72 -20.98
N ARG A 36 19.96 -3.21 -22.20
CA ARG A 36 18.62 -3.21 -22.81
C ARG A 36 17.65 -4.06 -21.98
N VAL A 37 16.63 -3.42 -21.42
CA VAL A 37 15.50 -4.10 -20.79
C VAL A 37 14.53 -4.64 -21.85
N THR A 38 14.15 -5.92 -21.72
CA THR A 38 13.22 -6.58 -22.63
C THR A 38 11.92 -6.92 -21.91
N VAL A 39 10.81 -6.29 -22.32
CA VAL A 39 9.48 -6.60 -21.84
C VAL A 39 8.83 -7.63 -22.76
N THR A 40 8.39 -8.74 -22.20
CA THR A 40 7.67 -9.82 -22.88
C THR A 40 6.26 -9.91 -22.32
N VAL A 41 5.28 -9.61 -23.15
CA VAL A 41 3.86 -9.69 -22.78
C VAL A 41 3.25 -10.92 -23.44
N VAL A 42 2.67 -11.79 -22.63
CA VAL A 42 1.96 -12.99 -23.06
C VAL A 42 0.50 -12.92 -22.64
N ARG A 43 -0.37 -13.68 -23.33
CA ARG A 43 -1.78 -13.76 -22.93
C ARG A 43 -1.93 -14.60 -21.68
N ARG A 44 -1.38 -15.82 -21.69
CA ARG A 44 -1.52 -16.78 -20.60
C ARG A 44 -0.19 -17.09 -19.94
N VAL A 45 -0.23 -17.43 -18.65
CA VAL A 45 0.95 -17.87 -17.90
C VAL A 45 1.59 -19.11 -18.54
N ASP A 46 0.79 -19.97 -19.17
CA ASP A 46 1.25 -21.15 -19.91
C ASP A 46 2.16 -20.83 -21.10
N ASP A 47 2.06 -19.62 -21.65
CA ASP A 47 2.85 -19.20 -22.80
C ASP A 47 4.22 -18.63 -22.38
N LEU A 48 4.50 -18.58 -21.07
CA LEU A 48 5.80 -18.17 -20.53
C LEU A 48 6.85 -19.29 -20.64
N PRO A 49 8.14 -18.95 -20.75
CA PRO A 49 9.21 -19.94 -20.66
C PRO A 49 9.15 -20.71 -19.33
N ASP A 50 9.42 -22.02 -19.34
CA ASP A 50 9.33 -22.89 -18.15
C ASP A 50 10.03 -22.35 -16.91
N ARG A 51 11.24 -21.80 -17.10
CA ARG A 51 12.06 -21.19 -16.04
C ARG A 51 11.39 -20.00 -15.34
N VAL A 52 10.51 -19.28 -16.06
CA VAL A 52 9.78 -18.11 -15.56
C VAL A 52 8.44 -18.58 -15.00
N ARG A 53 7.75 -19.48 -15.70
CA ARG A 53 6.47 -20.06 -15.31
C ARG A 53 6.53 -20.71 -13.93
N SER A 54 7.63 -21.38 -13.57
CA SER A 54 7.81 -21.97 -12.23
C SER A 54 7.90 -20.93 -11.09
N ALA A 55 8.24 -19.68 -11.41
CA ALA A 55 8.28 -18.58 -10.44
C ALA A 55 6.93 -17.86 -10.31
N PHE A 56 6.02 -18.02 -11.29
CA PHE A 56 4.67 -17.45 -11.20
C PHE A 56 3.84 -18.18 -10.15
N ARG A 57 3.40 -17.45 -9.13
CA ARG A 57 2.40 -17.92 -8.16
C ARG A 57 0.99 -17.61 -8.67
N SER A 58 -0.02 -18.13 -7.99
CA SER A 58 -1.42 -17.95 -8.39
C SER A 58 -1.91 -16.50 -8.35
N TRP A 59 -1.22 -15.60 -7.65
CA TRP A 59 -1.48 -14.16 -7.59
C TRP A 59 -0.45 -13.29 -8.35
N THR A 60 0.55 -13.90 -9.00
CA THR A 60 1.58 -13.15 -9.75
C THR A 60 1.04 -12.69 -11.09
N VAL A 61 1.16 -11.39 -11.38
CA VAL A 61 0.74 -10.78 -12.64
C VAL A 61 1.91 -10.62 -13.59
N ALA A 62 3.05 -10.18 -13.06
CA ALA A 62 4.28 -9.96 -13.78
C ALA A 62 5.48 -10.40 -12.93
N ILE A 63 6.64 -10.52 -13.56
CA ILE A 63 7.91 -10.76 -12.86
C ILE A 63 9.08 -10.12 -13.61
N ALA A 64 9.97 -9.48 -12.87
CA ALA A 64 11.28 -9.06 -13.32
C ALA A 64 12.34 -10.14 -13.04
N VAL A 65 12.94 -10.67 -14.09
CA VAL A 65 14.19 -11.43 -14.02
C VAL A 65 15.35 -10.43 -14.06
N THR A 66 15.59 -9.80 -12.91
CA THR A 66 16.44 -8.60 -12.75
C THR A 66 17.81 -8.74 -13.41
N HIS A 67 18.55 -9.82 -13.09
CA HIS A 67 19.89 -10.10 -13.63
C HIS A 67 19.96 -10.33 -15.16
N LYS A 68 18.82 -10.55 -15.83
CA LYS A 68 18.73 -10.69 -17.29
C LYS A 68 18.08 -9.49 -17.96
N HIS A 69 17.64 -8.49 -17.18
CA HIS A 69 16.92 -7.33 -17.68
C HIS A 69 15.68 -7.75 -18.49
N GLN A 70 14.97 -8.79 -18.02
CA GLN A 70 13.76 -9.31 -18.66
C GLN A 70 12.56 -9.12 -17.74
N VAL A 71 11.50 -8.51 -18.26
CA VAL A 71 10.21 -8.39 -17.58
C VAL A 71 9.20 -9.24 -18.33
N PHE A 72 8.44 -10.07 -17.62
CA PHE A 72 7.39 -10.91 -18.19
C PHE A 72 6.04 -10.51 -17.59
N VAL A 73 5.04 -10.33 -18.44
CA VAL A 73 3.67 -9.96 -18.02
C VAL A 73 2.68 -10.93 -18.62
N ALA A 74 1.79 -11.49 -17.80
CA ALA A 74 0.68 -12.33 -18.24
C ALA A 74 -0.64 -11.54 -18.20
N THR A 75 -1.20 -11.18 -19.35
CA THR A 75 -2.34 -10.25 -19.41
C THR A 75 -3.65 -10.86 -18.93
N GLU A 76 -3.83 -12.18 -18.95
CA GLU A 76 -4.98 -12.85 -18.33
C GLU A 76 -5.05 -12.62 -16.81
N ARG A 77 -3.92 -12.27 -16.19
CA ARG A 77 -3.82 -12.00 -14.75
C ARG A 77 -4.02 -10.53 -14.41
N LEU A 78 -4.13 -9.65 -15.40
CA LEU A 78 -4.53 -8.27 -15.19
C LEU A 78 -6.03 -8.26 -14.87
N THR A 79 -6.37 -8.33 -13.59
CA THR A 79 -7.76 -8.19 -13.13
C THR A 79 -8.04 -6.75 -12.74
N SER A 80 -9.17 -6.21 -13.16
CA SER A 80 -9.67 -4.93 -12.63
C SER A 80 -10.20 -5.11 -11.20
N ASP A 81 -9.33 -4.96 -10.20
CA ASP A 81 -9.59 -4.35 -8.86
C ASP A 81 -8.20 -3.98 -8.25
N PRO A 82 -8.01 -2.81 -7.61
CA PRO A 82 -6.76 -2.05 -7.71
C PRO A 82 -5.57 -2.55 -6.84
N PRO A 83 -4.33 -2.26 -7.29
CA PRO A 83 -3.96 -1.61 -8.55
C PRO A 83 -3.24 -2.58 -9.51
N SER A 84 -3.87 -2.96 -10.63
CA SER A 84 -3.12 -3.45 -11.80
C SER A 84 -3.62 -2.76 -13.07
N ASN A 85 -3.30 -1.47 -13.22
CA ASN A 85 -3.06 -0.92 -14.56
C ASN A 85 -1.75 -1.54 -15.05
N LEU A 86 -1.70 -2.01 -16.30
CA LEU A 86 -0.48 -2.55 -16.91
C LEU A 86 0.71 -1.59 -16.74
N GLU A 87 0.47 -0.29 -16.79
CA GLU A 87 1.50 0.73 -16.55
C GLU A 87 2.05 0.68 -15.11
N THR A 88 1.18 0.56 -14.12
CA THR A 88 1.57 0.43 -12.70
C THR A 88 2.36 -0.85 -12.46
N THR A 89 1.87 -1.98 -12.99
CA THR A 89 2.58 -3.27 -12.92
C THR A 89 3.95 -3.19 -13.61
N LEU A 90 4.03 -2.59 -14.80
CA LEU A 90 5.32 -2.39 -15.47
C LEU A 90 6.24 -1.49 -14.63
N SER A 91 5.71 -0.44 -14.01
CA SER A 91 6.49 0.43 -13.14
C SER A 91 7.05 -0.32 -11.94
N HIS A 92 6.26 -1.19 -11.31
CA HIS A 92 6.70 -2.04 -10.21
C HIS A 92 7.87 -2.95 -10.65
N GLU A 93 7.71 -3.69 -11.74
CA GLU A 93 8.73 -4.62 -12.22
C GLU A 93 10.00 -3.93 -12.73
N LEU A 94 9.87 -2.71 -13.26
CA LEU A 94 11.03 -1.94 -13.73
C LEU A 94 11.82 -1.36 -12.57
N VAL A 95 11.18 -1.02 -11.44
CA VAL A 95 11.90 -0.68 -10.20
C VAL A 95 12.76 -1.85 -9.75
N HIS A 96 12.23 -3.08 -9.75
CA HIS A 96 13.02 -4.28 -9.47
C HIS A 96 14.20 -4.46 -10.42
N THR A 97 14.01 -4.16 -11.70
CA THR A 97 15.10 -4.23 -12.69
C THR A 97 16.23 -3.25 -12.34
N VAL A 98 15.90 -2.00 -11.99
CA VAL A 98 16.89 -0.98 -11.60
C VAL A 98 17.56 -1.34 -10.27
N LEU A 99 16.81 -1.82 -9.27
CA LEU A 99 17.37 -2.27 -8.00
C LEU A 99 18.33 -3.46 -8.17
N GLY A 100 17.98 -4.45 -8.98
CA GLY A 100 18.87 -5.57 -9.25
C GLY A 100 20.13 -5.18 -10.03
N ASP A 101 20.04 -4.19 -10.91
CA ASP A 101 21.21 -3.62 -11.58
C ASP A 101 22.11 -2.86 -10.61
N LEU A 102 21.52 -2.08 -9.70
CA LEU A 102 22.23 -1.40 -8.61
C LEU A 102 22.95 -2.38 -7.68
N GLU A 103 22.31 -3.50 -7.31
CA GLU A 103 22.93 -4.58 -6.52
C GLU A 103 24.12 -5.21 -7.26
N LEU A 104 23.99 -5.42 -8.57
CA LEU A 104 25.04 -5.97 -9.40
C LEU A 104 26.22 -4.99 -9.53
N GLU A 105 25.96 -3.71 -9.80
CA GLU A 105 27.01 -2.71 -9.98
C GLU A 105 27.77 -2.44 -8.67
N LEU A 106 27.05 -2.21 -7.57
CA LEU A 106 27.67 -1.77 -6.32
C LEU A 106 28.28 -2.91 -5.49
N SER A 107 27.85 -4.16 -5.71
CA SER A 107 28.28 -5.29 -4.89
C SER A 107 28.72 -6.53 -5.67
N ALA A 108 28.74 -6.47 -7.00
CA ALA A 108 28.87 -7.66 -7.87
C ALA A 108 27.82 -8.75 -7.55
N GLY A 109 26.64 -8.34 -7.06
CA GLY A 109 25.57 -9.22 -6.60
C GLY A 109 25.85 -9.98 -5.31
N LYS A 110 26.93 -9.65 -4.58
CA LYS A 110 27.29 -10.28 -3.29
C LYS A 110 26.44 -9.80 -2.14
N ARG A 111 25.86 -8.61 -2.24
CA ARG A 111 24.95 -8.03 -1.25
C ARG A 111 23.62 -7.77 -1.92
N ARG A 112 22.54 -8.09 -1.20
CA ARG A 112 21.17 -7.87 -1.64
C ARG A 112 20.43 -7.06 -0.60
N LEU A 113 19.55 -6.19 -1.07
CA LEU A 113 18.62 -5.48 -0.21
C LEU A 113 17.59 -6.48 0.34
N PRO A 114 17.11 -6.28 1.58
CA PRO A 114 16.00 -7.03 2.12
C PRO A 114 14.78 -6.96 1.22
N ARG A 115 14.03 -8.05 1.13
CA ARG A 115 12.83 -8.10 0.29
C ARG A 115 11.79 -7.06 0.67
N TRP A 116 11.58 -6.79 1.95
CA TRP A 116 10.65 -5.72 2.36
C TRP A 116 11.02 -4.36 1.75
N LEU A 117 12.31 -4.06 1.62
CA LEU A 117 12.77 -2.79 1.05
C LEU A 117 12.59 -2.80 -0.46
N HIS A 118 12.91 -3.92 -1.10
CA HIS A 118 12.76 -4.11 -2.54
C HIS A 118 11.30 -3.97 -2.99
N GLU A 119 10.39 -4.63 -2.28
CA GLU A 119 8.94 -4.57 -2.53
C GLU A 119 8.35 -3.21 -2.16
N GLY A 120 8.69 -2.68 -0.97
CA GLY A 120 8.17 -1.40 -0.53
C GLY A 120 8.58 -0.23 -1.44
N LEU A 121 9.82 -0.24 -1.96
CA LEU A 121 10.28 0.76 -2.94
C LEU A 121 9.57 0.60 -4.29
N ALA A 122 9.37 -0.63 -4.76
CA ALA A 122 8.62 -0.88 -5.99
C ALA A 122 7.18 -0.36 -5.90
N GLN A 123 6.50 -0.64 -4.78
CA GLN A 123 5.14 -0.15 -4.54
C GLN A 123 5.07 1.38 -4.36
N ASP A 124 6.04 1.99 -3.68
CA ASP A 124 6.07 3.45 -3.48
C ASP A 124 6.35 4.20 -4.79
N ILE A 125 7.36 3.77 -5.56
CA ILE A 125 7.75 4.42 -6.83
C ILE A 125 6.70 4.17 -7.92
N ALA A 126 6.09 2.98 -7.98
CA ALA A 126 5.00 2.68 -8.92
C ALA A 126 3.68 3.39 -8.58
N GLY A 127 3.60 4.07 -7.43
CA GLY A 127 2.39 4.77 -6.98
C GLY A 127 1.27 3.83 -6.50
N GLU A 128 1.59 2.59 -6.15
CA GLU A 128 0.62 1.58 -5.69
C GLU A 128 0.09 1.85 -4.27
N MET A 129 0.80 2.68 -3.50
CA MET A 129 0.43 3.03 -2.13
C MET A 129 -0.80 3.92 -1.98
N LEU A 130 -1.40 4.38 -3.09
CA LEU A 130 -2.53 5.32 -3.07
C LEU A 130 -3.88 4.68 -2.69
N PHE A 131 -3.95 3.36 -2.48
CA PHE A 131 -5.21 2.66 -2.21
C PHE A 131 -5.27 2.13 -0.77
N GLY A 132 -6.06 2.78 0.09
CA GLY A 132 -6.17 2.54 1.54
C GLY A 132 -6.67 1.16 2.00
N ALA A 133 -6.79 0.17 1.11
CA ALA A 133 -7.06 -1.22 1.45
C ALA A 133 -5.87 -1.87 2.19
N ASN A 134 -4.64 -1.56 1.74
CA ASN A 134 -3.40 -2.02 2.39
C ASN A 134 -3.30 -1.47 3.83
N ASP A 135 -3.68 -0.22 4.04
CA ASP A 135 -3.66 0.42 5.35
C ASP A 135 -4.58 -0.26 6.38
N ARG A 136 -5.78 -0.70 5.96
CA ARG A 136 -6.70 -1.41 6.86
C ARG A 136 -6.17 -2.77 7.25
N MET A 137 -5.59 -3.51 6.30
CA MET A 137 -5.00 -4.82 6.55
C MET A 137 -3.79 -4.72 7.48
N VAL A 138 -2.89 -3.78 7.23
CA VAL A 138 -1.73 -3.53 8.10
C VAL A 138 -2.20 -3.15 9.49
N LEU A 139 -3.13 -2.20 9.62
CA LEU A 139 -3.69 -1.80 10.92
C LEU A 139 -4.28 -2.99 11.69
N PHE A 140 -5.05 -3.85 11.02
CA PHE A 140 -5.61 -5.05 11.64
C PHE A 140 -4.52 -6.01 12.14
N ARG A 141 -3.48 -6.25 11.34
CA ARG A 141 -2.37 -7.14 11.71
C ARG A 141 -1.52 -6.58 12.85
N VAL A 142 -1.26 -5.27 12.83
CA VAL A 142 -0.61 -4.56 13.94
C VAL A 142 -1.40 -4.76 15.23
N ARG A 143 -2.74 -4.62 15.21
CA ARG A 143 -3.59 -4.76 16.40
C ARG A 143 -3.69 -6.19 16.94
N THR A 144 -3.69 -7.17 16.04
CA THR A 144 -3.82 -8.58 16.42
C THR A 144 -2.48 -9.23 16.76
N GLY A 145 -1.36 -8.48 16.67
CA GLY A 145 -0.02 -9.04 16.85
C GLY A 145 0.37 -10.03 15.75
N ARG A 146 -0.23 -9.91 14.55
CA ARG A 146 -0.08 -10.82 13.40
C ARG A 146 0.67 -10.18 12.23
N LEU A 147 1.60 -9.28 12.55
CA LEU A 147 2.57 -8.79 11.57
C LEU A 147 3.42 -9.94 11.07
N VAL A 148 3.83 -9.87 9.80
CA VAL A 148 4.82 -10.80 9.29
C VAL A 148 6.16 -10.46 9.97
N PRO A 149 6.87 -11.43 10.56
CA PRO A 149 8.15 -11.17 11.21
C PRO A 149 9.14 -10.51 10.24
N TRP A 150 9.84 -9.46 10.68
CA TRP A 150 10.79 -8.74 9.81
C TRP A 150 11.88 -9.65 9.24
N SER A 151 12.39 -10.59 10.05
CA SER A 151 13.35 -11.60 9.59
C SER A 151 12.81 -12.45 8.44
N ALA A 152 11.50 -12.71 8.41
CA ALA A 152 10.86 -13.44 7.31
C ALA A 152 10.70 -12.59 6.05
N LEU A 153 10.87 -11.26 6.14
CA LEU A 153 10.82 -10.31 5.04
C LEU A 153 12.22 -9.81 4.61
N GLU A 154 13.28 -10.28 5.26
CA GLU A 154 14.65 -9.97 4.86
C GLU A 154 15.08 -10.84 3.68
N ASP A 155 15.18 -12.14 3.90
CA ASP A 155 15.68 -13.09 2.89
C ASP A 155 14.58 -14.01 2.32
N SER A 156 13.50 -14.24 3.06
CA SER A 156 12.37 -15.09 2.66
C SER A 156 11.15 -14.28 2.19
N TRP A 157 10.12 -14.97 1.68
CA TRP A 157 8.81 -14.39 1.39
C TRP A 157 7.74 -15.46 1.60
N PRO A 158 6.56 -15.13 2.14
CA PRO A 158 5.52 -16.13 2.37
C PRO A 158 5.03 -16.77 1.06
N ASP A 159 4.85 -18.09 1.06
CA ASP A 159 4.28 -18.87 -0.06
C ASP A 159 2.74 -18.96 -0.02
N ASP A 160 2.08 -18.44 1.03
CA ASP A 160 0.62 -18.34 1.09
C ASP A 160 0.15 -16.97 0.55
N ALA A 161 -0.90 -16.96 -0.26
CA ALA A 161 -1.39 -15.76 -0.93
C ALA A 161 -1.78 -14.64 0.04
N ASN A 162 -2.41 -14.97 1.18
CA ASN A 162 -2.86 -13.99 2.16
C ASN A 162 -1.69 -13.44 2.98
N GLU A 163 -0.74 -14.29 3.33
CA GLU A 163 0.50 -13.85 3.98
C GLU A 163 1.40 -13.05 3.03
N SER A 164 1.47 -13.38 1.73
CA SER A 164 2.18 -12.56 0.74
C SER A 164 1.55 -11.17 0.62
N ARG A 165 0.22 -11.08 0.50
CA ARG A 165 -0.48 -9.78 0.48
C ARG A 165 -0.20 -8.95 1.72
N ALA A 166 -0.15 -9.59 2.89
CA ALA A 166 0.21 -8.94 4.12
C ALA A 166 1.66 -8.43 4.14
N ALA A 167 2.59 -9.25 3.64
CA ALA A 167 4.00 -8.90 3.51
C ALA A 167 4.20 -7.69 2.58
N TYR A 168 3.51 -7.66 1.42
CA TYR A 168 3.49 -6.52 0.51
C TYR A 168 2.96 -5.26 1.20
N ALA A 169 1.78 -5.34 1.82
CA ALA A 169 1.18 -4.18 2.48
C ALA A 169 2.02 -3.66 3.66
N GLN A 170 2.62 -4.54 4.45
CA GLN A 170 3.53 -4.18 5.54
C GLN A 170 4.78 -3.47 5.02
N SER A 171 5.39 -4.02 3.95
CA SER A 171 6.58 -3.47 3.31
C SER A 171 6.33 -2.08 2.74
N ALA A 172 5.25 -1.92 1.98
CA ALA A 172 4.81 -0.64 1.44
C ALA A 172 4.53 0.38 2.55
N SER A 173 3.72 0.00 3.54
CA SER A 173 3.38 0.89 4.66
C SER A 173 4.63 1.38 5.41
N PHE A 174 5.60 0.51 5.62
CA PHE A 174 6.83 0.87 6.31
C PHE A 174 7.75 1.75 5.44
N VAL A 175 7.92 1.44 4.15
CA VAL A 175 8.69 2.32 3.24
C VAL A 175 8.03 3.70 3.10
N GLY A 176 6.70 3.76 3.03
CA GLY A 176 5.96 5.03 3.04
C GLY A 176 6.18 5.83 4.33
N TYR A 177 6.19 5.16 5.48
CA TYR A 177 6.53 5.76 6.77
C TYR A 177 7.96 6.32 6.79
N LEU A 178 8.93 5.53 6.35
CA LEU A 178 10.33 5.94 6.25
C LEU A 178 10.47 7.12 5.29
N ARG A 179 9.80 7.12 4.13
CA ARG A 179 9.83 8.24 3.18
C ARG A 179 9.27 9.50 3.81
N GLY A 180 8.18 9.41 4.57
CA GLY A 180 7.60 10.55 5.28
C GLY A 180 8.50 11.13 6.37
N ARG A 181 9.33 10.30 7.02
CA ARG A 181 10.22 10.72 8.14
C ARG A 181 11.62 11.12 7.69
N LEU A 182 12.20 10.41 6.73
CA LEU A 182 13.61 10.49 6.34
C LEU A 182 13.81 11.04 4.93
N GLY A 183 12.78 10.98 4.08
CA GLY A 183 12.86 11.30 2.66
C GLY A 183 13.48 10.18 1.84
N MET A 184 13.10 10.12 0.55
CA MET A 184 13.56 9.07 -0.36
C MET A 184 15.09 9.07 -0.55
N LYS A 185 15.71 10.27 -0.65
CA LYS A 185 17.16 10.40 -0.81
C LYS A 185 17.96 9.69 0.30
N THR A 186 17.49 9.77 1.54
CA THR A 186 18.12 9.13 2.70
C THR A 186 18.00 7.61 2.63
N ILE A 187 16.83 7.10 2.23
CA ILE A 187 16.59 5.66 2.06
C ILE A 187 17.52 5.10 0.99
N ILE A 188 17.58 5.75 -0.18
CA ILE A 188 18.44 5.30 -1.28
C ILE A 188 19.92 5.45 -0.93
N GLY A 189 20.33 6.53 -0.26
CA GLY A 189 21.71 6.70 0.23
C GLY A 189 22.13 5.57 1.17
N THR A 190 21.24 5.19 2.09
CA THR A 190 21.44 4.07 3.02
C THR A 190 21.57 2.73 2.30
N ALA A 191 20.68 2.46 1.34
CA ALA A 191 20.74 1.24 0.52
C ALA A 191 22.08 1.14 -0.22
N ARG A 192 22.56 2.24 -0.81
CA ARG A 192 23.85 2.27 -1.52
C ARG A 192 25.05 2.07 -0.59
N ALA A 193 25.07 2.70 0.58
CA ALA A 193 26.14 2.51 1.57
C ALA A 193 26.25 1.05 2.01
N TYR A 194 25.10 0.41 2.25
CA TYR A 194 25.04 -1.02 2.55
C TYR A 194 25.55 -1.88 1.38
N LEU A 195 25.13 -1.61 0.14
CA LEU A 195 25.54 -2.38 -1.04
C LEU A 195 27.04 -2.26 -1.34
N ARG A 196 27.64 -1.08 -1.12
CA ARG A 196 29.09 -0.86 -1.26
C ARG A 196 29.91 -1.53 -0.16
N GLY A 197 29.27 -2.01 0.90
CA GLY A 197 29.94 -2.62 2.04
C GLY A 197 30.54 -1.63 3.03
N GLU A 198 30.09 -0.36 3.01
CA GLU A 198 30.47 0.67 3.99
C GLU A 198 29.89 0.39 5.39
N ALA A 199 28.86 -0.46 5.45
CA ALA A 199 28.22 -0.95 6.67
C ALA A 199 27.99 -2.47 6.61
N ARG A 200 27.90 -3.14 7.76
CA ARG A 200 27.66 -4.59 7.86
C ARG A 200 26.21 -4.95 7.60
N ASN A 201 25.28 -4.08 7.98
CA ASN A 201 23.85 -4.23 7.79
C ASN A 201 23.20 -2.87 7.51
N LEU A 202 21.91 -2.87 7.17
CA LEU A 202 21.17 -1.64 6.85
C LEU A 202 20.94 -0.72 8.05
N ASP A 203 20.83 -1.26 9.27
CA ASP A 203 20.72 -0.43 10.48
C ASP A 203 21.99 0.40 10.69
N GLU A 204 23.16 -0.22 10.55
CA GLU A 204 24.45 0.48 10.64
C GLU A 204 24.60 1.50 9.50
N ALA A 205 24.17 1.16 8.28
CA ALA A 205 24.16 2.09 7.16
C ALA A 205 23.27 3.31 7.46
N LEU A 206 22.07 3.08 8.00
CA LEU A 206 21.14 4.16 8.32
C LEU A 206 21.68 5.05 9.41
N HIS A 207 22.24 4.44 10.46
CA HIS A 207 22.86 5.14 11.58
C HIS A 207 23.97 6.09 11.10
N GLN A 208 24.81 5.65 10.17
CA GLN A 208 25.87 6.47 9.58
C GLN A 208 25.31 7.66 8.77
N VAL A 209 24.25 7.44 7.98
CA VAL A 209 23.66 8.49 7.12
C VAL A 209 22.88 9.53 7.95
N THR A 210 22.22 9.10 9.03
CA THR A 210 21.28 9.92 9.81
C THR A 210 21.81 10.38 11.17
N TRP A 211 22.99 9.92 11.57
CA TRP A 211 23.62 10.21 12.86
C TRP A 211 22.83 9.70 14.08
N GLY A 212 22.26 8.49 14.00
CA GLY A 212 21.65 7.85 15.18
C GLY A 212 20.41 6.99 14.94
N ASP A 213 19.91 6.90 13.71
CA ASP A 213 18.67 6.17 13.42
C ASP A 213 18.90 4.69 13.10
N SER A 214 17.86 3.88 13.22
CA SER A 214 17.87 2.47 12.79
C SER A 214 16.50 2.04 12.28
N TYR A 215 16.47 1.19 11.26
CA TYR A 215 15.24 0.59 10.73
C TYR A 215 14.55 -0.26 11.79
N THR A 216 15.30 -1.00 12.62
CA THR A 216 14.72 -1.79 13.72
C THR A 216 13.95 -0.91 14.71
N TYR A 217 14.53 0.23 15.12
CA TYR A 217 13.85 1.19 15.99
C TYR A 217 12.64 1.82 15.30
N ARG A 218 12.81 2.26 14.04
CA ARG A 218 11.72 2.86 13.23
C ARG A 218 10.57 1.90 12.99
N ALA A 219 10.83 0.60 12.84
CA ALA A 219 9.78 -0.40 12.68
C ALA A 219 8.93 -0.52 13.96
N GLY A 220 9.57 -0.44 15.13
CA GLY A 220 8.87 -0.35 16.42
C GLY A 220 7.99 0.90 16.51
N GLN A 221 8.56 2.06 16.19
CA GLN A 221 7.83 3.34 16.18
C GLN A 221 6.67 3.34 15.18
N TRP A 222 6.89 2.85 13.97
CA TRP A 222 5.87 2.72 12.92
C TRP A 222 4.67 1.90 13.40
N SER A 223 4.93 0.75 14.05
CA SER A 223 3.88 -0.09 14.60
C SER A 223 3.07 0.64 15.67
N GLN A 224 3.74 1.36 16.57
CA GLN A 224 3.10 2.19 17.60
C GLN A 224 2.30 3.36 17.01
N ASP A 225 2.87 4.07 16.03
CA ASP A 225 2.24 5.19 15.34
C ASP A 225 0.95 4.76 14.62
N ILE A 226 0.96 3.58 13.97
CA ILE A 226 -0.23 3.00 13.35
C ILE A 226 -1.31 2.67 14.40
N GLN A 227 -0.93 2.16 15.57
CA GLN A 227 -1.87 1.90 16.66
C GLN A 227 -2.45 3.19 17.24
N GLY A 228 -1.60 4.20 17.50
CA GLY A 228 -1.95 5.45 18.16
C GLY A 228 -2.74 6.43 17.28
N ALA A 229 -2.44 6.49 15.98
CA ALA A 229 -3.16 7.35 15.03
C ALA A 229 -4.63 6.93 14.82
N THR A 230 -5.06 5.81 15.39
CA THR A 230 -6.36 5.21 15.06
C THR A 230 -7.57 6.00 15.57
N LEU A 231 -7.51 6.67 16.72
CA LEU A 231 -8.68 7.41 17.21
C LEU A 231 -8.97 8.62 16.31
N VAL A 232 -7.92 9.39 15.99
CA VAL A 232 -8.02 10.54 15.08
C VAL A 232 -8.39 10.08 13.67
N ARG A 233 -7.79 8.98 13.18
CA ARG A 233 -8.08 8.43 11.85
C ARG A 233 -9.49 7.85 11.76
N LEU A 234 -9.97 7.12 12.78
CA LEU A 234 -11.35 6.64 12.87
C LEU A 234 -12.34 7.79 12.93
N LEU A 235 -12.09 8.79 13.78
CA LEU A 235 -12.94 9.97 13.92
C LEU A 235 -13.01 10.75 12.60
N ARG A 236 -11.89 10.95 11.91
CA ARG A 236 -11.83 11.64 10.62
C ARG A 236 -12.53 10.83 9.52
N ASP A 237 -12.22 9.55 9.38
CA ASP A 237 -12.68 8.73 8.27
C ASP A 237 -14.17 8.31 8.45
N ASN A 238 -14.71 8.38 9.68
CA ASN A 238 -16.10 8.03 9.99
C ASN A 238 -16.91 9.18 10.62
N CYS A 239 -16.44 10.43 10.52
CA CYS A 239 -17.08 11.58 11.17
C CYS A 239 -18.58 11.67 10.81
N PHE A 240 -18.91 11.47 9.54
CA PHE A 240 -20.29 11.52 9.05
C PHE A 240 -21.17 10.40 9.63
N SER A 241 -20.66 9.16 9.65
CA SER A 241 -21.39 8.01 10.22
C SER A 241 -21.60 8.16 11.73
N ILE A 242 -20.58 8.65 12.45
CA ILE A 242 -20.67 8.93 13.89
C ILE A 242 -21.72 10.01 14.16
N LEU A 243 -21.75 11.08 13.36
CA LEU A 243 -22.77 12.13 13.47
C LEU A 243 -24.19 11.59 13.27
N ILE A 244 -24.41 10.70 12.29
CA ILE A 244 -25.73 10.08 12.07
C ILE A 244 -26.13 9.20 13.25
N VAL A 245 -25.23 8.34 13.73
CA VAL A 245 -25.50 7.44 14.86
C VAL A 245 -25.80 8.22 16.13
N LEU A 246 -25.18 9.39 16.33
CA LEU A 246 -25.47 10.28 17.47
C LEU A 246 -26.73 11.14 17.26
N ALA A 247 -27.05 11.50 16.02
CA ALA A 247 -28.23 12.31 15.70
C ALA A 247 -29.55 11.54 15.92
N ILE A 248 -29.58 10.23 15.65
CA ILE A 248 -30.78 9.39 15.84
C ILE A 248 -31.28 9.38 17.30
N PRO A 249 -30.48 9.05 18.33
CA PRO A 249 -30.93 9.07 19.72
C PRO A 249 -31.24 10.50 20.19
N LEU A 250 -30.49 11.51 19.74
CA LEU A 250 -30.79 12.91 20.06
C LEU A 250 -32.15 13.34 19.49
N PHE A 251 -32.42 12.99 18.23
CA PHE A 251 -33.70 13.23 17.58
C PHE A 251 -34.84 12.49 18.29
N ALA A 252 -34.63 11.23 18.67
CA ALA A 252 -35.60 10.47 19.45
C ALA A 252 -35.91 11.13 20.80
N VAL A 253 -34.89 11.63 21.51
CA VAL A 253 -35.06 12.37 22.77
C VAL A 253 -35.82 13.68 22.56
N VAL A 254 -35.51 14.44 21.51
CA VAL A 254 -36.22 15.68 21.16
C VAL A 254 -37.68 15.39 20.82
N MET A 255 -37.94 14.38 19.98
CA MET A 255 -39.29 13.96 19.63
C MET A 255 -40.07 13.46 20.84
N TYR A 256 -39.43 12.69 21.73
CA TYR A 256 -40.04 12.23 22.98
C TYR A 256 -40.42 13.41 23.89
N LYS A 257 -39.51 14.38 24.08
CA LYS A 257 -39.79 15.59 24.86
C LYS A 257 -40.92 16.41 24.26
N ARG A 258 -40.92 16.59 22.94
CA ARG A 258 -41.96 17.30 22.20
C ARG A 258 -43.32 16.63 22.34
N TRP A 259 -43.38 15.32 22.14
CA TRP A 259 -44.60 14.53 22.32
C TRP A 259 -45.16 14.63 23.74
N LYS A 260 -44.28 14.59 24.76
CA LYS A 260 -44.68 14.77 26.16
C LYS A 260 -45.24 16.18 26.42
N SER A 261 -44.64 17.22 25.83
CA SER A 261 -45.13 18.60 25.97
C SER A 261 -46.46 18.81 25.27
N GLU A 262 -46.65 18.24 24.06
CA GLU A 262 -47.91 18.34 23.31
C GLU A 262 -49.06 17.66 24.08
N ARG A 263 -48.80 16.47 24.66
CA ARG A 263 -49.77 15.80 25.55
C ARG A 263 -50.13 16.61 26.79
N ALA A 264 -49.15 17.26 27.42
CA ALA A 264 -49.39 18.11 28.57
C ALA A 264 -50.17 19.38 28.20
N ALA A 265 -49.95 19.93 27.01
CA ALA A 265 -50.71 21.08 26.50
C ALA A 265 -52.16 20.69 26.17
N ALA A 266 -52.38 19.54 25.52
CA ALA A 266 -53.72 19.03 25.23
C ALA A 266 -54.53 18.77 26.51
N ALA A 267 -53.94 18.09 27.50
CA ALA A 267 -54.60 17.84 28.79
C ALA A 267 -54.95 19.13 29.56
N ARG A 268 -54.18 20.22 29.35
CA ARG A 268 -54.54 21.54 29.90
C ARG A 268 -55.75 22.10 29.18
N LEU A 269 -55.76 22.11 27.84
CA LEU A 269 -56.90 22.61 27.06
C LEU A 269 -58.20 21.87 27.42
N ASP A 270 -58.18 20.54 27.49
CA ASP A 270 -59.34 19.74 27.90
C ASP A 270 -59.85 20.13 29.30
N ALA A 271 -58.93 20.39 30.25
CA ALA A 271 -59.30 20.82 31.60
C ALA A 271 -59.91 22.24 31.63
N TRP A 272 -59.41 23.15 30.78
CA TRP A 272 -59.98 24.50 30.63
C TRP A 272 -61.36 24.47 29.96
N GLU A 273 -61.57 23.62 28.96
CA GLU A 273 -62.86 23.45 28.28
C GLU A 273 -63.94 22.85 29.20
N LEU A 274 -63.57 21.89 30.05
CA LEU A 274 -64.47 21.35 31.07
C LEU A 274 -64.85 22.42 32.11
N GLN A 275 -63.88 23.22 32.57
CA GLN A 275 -64.16 24.33 33.49
C GLN A 275 -65.08 25.39 32.87
N GLN A 276 -64.92 25.72 31.58
CA GLN A 276 -65.81 26.67 30.91
C GLN A 276 -67.23 26.12 30.75
N ARG A 277 -67.39 24.83 30.42
CA ARG A 277 -68.70 24.19 30.33
C ARG A 277 -69.43 24.17 31.68
N ASP A 278 -68.73 23.84 32.76
CA ASP A 278 -69.31 23.85 34.10
C ASP A 278 -69.76 25.27 34.54
N VAL A 279 -69.08 26.32 34.07
CA VAL A 279 -69.44 27.72 34.35
C VAL A 279 -70.63 28.19 33.51
N ASP A 280 -70.77 27.73 32.27
CA ASP A 280 -71.89 28.09 31.39
C ASP A 280 -73.19 27.31 31.73
N GLU A 281 -73.09 26.20 32.46
CA GLU A 281 -74.25 25.39 32.90
C GLU A 281 -74.83 25.79 34.29
N THR A 282 -74.18 26.70 35.02
CA THR A 282 -74.64 27.25 36.33
C THR A 282 -75.27 28.63 36.22
#